data_AF-A0A9P5ZXD2-F1
#
_entry.id   AF-A0A9P5ZXD2-F1
#
_cell.length_a   1.000
_cell.length_b   1.000
_cell.length_c   1.000
_cell.angle_alpha   90.00
_cell.angle_beta   90.00
_cell.angle_gamma   90.00
#
_symmetry.space_group_name_H-M   'P 1'
#
loop_
_entity.id
_entity.type
_entity.pdbx_description
1 polymer ?
#
loop_
_entity_poly.entity_id
_entity_poly.type
_entity_poly.pdbx_seq_one_letter_code
_entity_poly.pdbx_strand_id
1 'polypeptide(L)' 'PRILAGTGHFTQVVWKSNKQVACAIGNCRGGTIFQQPSKYVVCRYSPPGNFAGRYA' A
#
# COMPACT_ATOMS: atom_id res chain seq x y z
N PRO A 1 -1.20 -6.59 11.95
CA PRO A 1 -1.45 -6.64 10.49
C PRO A 1 -0.72 -7.83 9.84
N ARG A 2 -1.40 -8.65 9.05
CA ARG A 2 -0.82 -9.74 8.25
C ARG A 2 -1.00 -9.41 6.78
N ILE A 3 0.11 -9.19 6.07
CA ILE A 3 0.12 -8.95 4.63
C ILE A 3 0.26 -10.29 3.93
N LEU A 4 -0.73 -10.63 3.10
CA LEU A 4 -0.70 -11.84 2.30
C LEU A 4 0.03 -11.57 0.97
N ALA A 5 0.88 -12.49 0.55
CA ALA A 5 1.48 -12.44 -0.78
C ALA A 5 0.38 -12.46 -1.85
N GLY A 6 0.46 -11.57 -2.84
CA GLY A 6 -0.51 -11.46 -3.94
C GLY A 6 -1.79 -10.69 -3.62
N THR A 7 -2.25 -10.62 -2.36
CA THR A 7 -3.55 -9.99 -2.03
C THR A 7 -3.49 -8.88 -0.99
N GLY A 8 -2.38 -8.72 -0.27
CA GLY A 8 -2.28 -7.78 0.85
C GLY A 8 -2.49 -6.30 0.49
N HIS A 9 -2.07 -5.87 -0.71
CA HIS A 9 -2.35 -4.51 -1.18
C HIS A 9 -3.83 -4.31 -1.47
N PHE A 10 -4.45 -5.26 -2.18
CA PHE A 10 -5.87 -5.21 -2.52
C PHE A 10 -6.73 -5.14 -1.26
N THR A 11 -6.51 -6.03 -0.29
CA THR A 11 -7.31 -6.07 0.94
C THR A 11 -7.17 -4.80 1.77
N GLN A 12 -6.01 -4.13 1.75
CA GLN A 12 -5.84 -2.83 2.42
C GLN A 12 -6.65 -1.73 1.72
N VAL A 13 -6.68 -1.71 0.38
CA VAL A 13 -7.42 -0.71 -0.41
C VAL A 13 -8.91 -0.78 -0.14
N VAL A 14 -9.48 -1.99 -0.10
CA VAL A 14 -10.93 -2.20 0.05
C VAL A 14 -11.37 -2.40 1.50
N TRP A 15 -10.48 -2.20 2.47
CA TRP A 15 -10.77 -2.46 3.89
C TRP A 15 -11.86 -1.52 4.43
N LYS A 16 -13.03 -2.07 4.75
CA LYS A 16 -14.25 -1.33 5.15
C LYS A 16 -14.05 -0.31 6.27
N SER A 17 -13.19 -0.63 7.23
CA SER A 17 -12.96 0.23 8.40
C SER A 17 -12.04 1.41 8.14
N ASN A 18 -11.23 1.42 7.06
CA ASN A 18 -10.38 2.56 6.75
C ASN A 18 -11.27 3.78 6.45
N LYS A 19 -10.88 4.96 6.94
CA LYS A 19 -11.62 6.21 6.73
C LYS A 19 -10.81 7.28 6.03
N GLN A 20 -9.48 7.14 6.05
CA GLN A 20 -8.57 8.12 5.48
C GLN A 20 -7.46 7.41 4.72
N VAL A 21 -7.04 8.02 3.62
CA VAL A 21 -5.86 7.62 2.86
C VAL A 21 -5.02 8.86 2.57
N ALA A 22 -3.71 8.73 2.72
CA ALA A 22 -2.75 9.75 2.32
C ALA A 22 -1.69 9.09 1.45
N CYS A 23 -1.45 9.63 0.26
CA CYS A 23 -0.47 9.10 -0.68
C CYS A 23 0.58 10.15 -1.06
N ALA A 24 1.80 9.69 -1.33
CA ALA A 24 2.89 10.51 -1.83
C ALA A 24 3.58 9.81 -3.00
N ILE A 25 4.13 10.61 -3.92
CA ILE A 25 4.86 10.13 -5.09
C ILE A 25 6.25 10.77 -5.10
N GLY A 26 7.29 9.95 -5.17
CA GLY A 26 8.66 10.37 -5.44
C GLY A 26 9.09 9.99 -6.86
N ASN A 27 9.69 10.92 -7.59
CA ASN A 27 10.33 10.61 -8.88
C ASN A 27 11.75 10.10 -8.61
N CYS A 28 12.03 8.87 -9.05
CA CYS A 28 13.31 8.20 -8.87
C CYS A 28 14.06 8.15 -10.19
N ARG A 29 15.36 8.46 -10.15
CA ARG A 29 16.25 8.30 -11.31
C ARG A 29 16.47 6.80 -11.58
N GLY A 30 16.94 6.50 -12.79
CA GLY A 30 17.43 5.15 -13.10
C GLY A 30 18.53 4.73 -12.14
N GLY A 31 18.53 3.45 -11.75
CA GLY A 31 19.45 2.87 -10.79
C GLY A 31 19.10 3.09 -9.32
N THR A 32 18.02 3.83 -8.99
CA THR A 32 17.57 3.98 -7.58
C THR A 32 16.72 2.79 -7.12
N ILE A 33 15.72 2.40 -7.91
CA ILE A 33 14.79 1.29 -7.61
C ILE A 33 14.80 0.29 -8.77
N PHE A 34 14.61 0.81 -9.99
CA PHE A 34 14.74 0.09 -11.24
C PHE A 34 15.81 0.75 -12.10
N GLN A 35 16.30 0.04 -13.11
CA GLN A 35 17.32 0.59 -14.01
C GLN A 35 16.79 1.79 -14.81
N GLN A 36 15.52 1.76 -15.22
CA GLN A 36 14.84 2.93 -15.78
C GLN A 36 14.34 3.90 -14.69
N PRO A 37 14.19 5.21 -15.02
CA PRO A 37 13.47 6.14 -14.17
C PRO A 37 12.09 5.61 -13.78
N SER A 38 11.68 5.86 -12.54
CA SER A 38 10.47 5.29 -11.98
C SER A 38 9.77 6.25 -11.02
N LYS A 39 8.50 5.97 -10.73
CA LYS A 39 7.74 6.66 -9.68
C LYS A 39 7.59 5.72 -8.50
N TYR A 40 8.01 6.17 -7.33
CA TYR A 40 7.80 5.47 -6.08
C TYR A 40 6.55 6.02 -5.40
N VAL A 41 5.53 5.19 -5.26
CA VAL A 41 4.24 5.57 -4.69
C VAL A 41 4.07 4.89 -3.34
N VAL A 42 3.75 5.67 -2.31
CA VAL A 42 3.45 5.16 -0.97
C VAL A 42 2.10 5.70 -0.53
N CYS A 43 1.24 4.83 -0.02
CA CYS A 43 -0.04 5.20 0.58
C CYS A 43 -0.12 4.70 2.03
N ARG A 44 -0.67 5.53 2.91
CA ARG A 44 -1.00 5.19 4.30
C ARG A 44 -2.51 5.23 4.49
N TYR A 45 -3.04 4.29 5.26
CA TYR A 45 -4.47 4.15 5.55
C TYR A 45 -4.72 4.27 7.05
N SER A 46 -5.78 4.97 7.43
CA SER A 46 -6.20 5.12 8.83
C SER A 46 -7.71 4.94 9.00
N PRO A 47 -8.17 4.09 9.94
CA PRO A 47 -7.40 3.05 10.63
C PRO A 47 -6.73 2.07 9.65
N PRO A 48 -5.67 1.34 10.05
CA PRO A 48 -5.05 0.36 9.18
C PRO A 48 -5.95 -0.88 8.96
N GLY A 49 -5.70 -1.62 7.89
CA GLY A 49 -6.41 -2.84 7.55
C GLY A 49 -5.56 -4.09 7.78
N ASN A 50 -5.94 -5.17 7.09
CA ASN A 50 -5.19 -6.44 7.06
C ASN A 50 -4.97 -7.05 8.44
N PHE A 51 -5.97 -6.99 9.32
CA PHE A 51 -5.93 -7.72 10.59
C PHE A 51 -6.36 -9.17 10.37
N ALA A 52 -5.52 -10.11 10.80
CA ALA A 52 -5.80 -11.53 10.69
C ALA A 52 -7.15 -11.87 11.35
N GLY A 53 -7.97 -12.67 10.67
CA GLY A 53 -9.31 -13.03 11.13
C GLY A 53 -10.38 -11.94 10.99
N ARG A 54 -10.09 -10.79 10.35
CA ARG A 54 -11.02 -9.67 10.19
C ARG A 54 -11.28 -9.27 8.74
N TYR A 55 -11.26 -10.23 7.82
CA TYR A 55 -11.43 -9.99 6.37
C TYR A 55 -12.89 -10.05 5.89
N ALA A 56 -13.82 -10.48 6.75
CA ALA A 56 -15.26 -10.59 6.46
C ALA A 56 -16.06 -9.47 7.12
#